data_AF-A0A834IMA9-F1
#
_entry.id   AF-A0A834IMA9-F1
#
_cell.length_a   1.000
_cell.length_b   1.000
_cell.length_c   1.000
_cell.angle_alpha   90.00
_cell.angle_beta   90.00
_cell.angle_gamma   90.00
#
_symmetry.space_group_name_H-M   'P 1'
#
loop_
_entity.id
_entity.type
_entity.pdbx_description
1 polymer ?
#
loop_
_entity_poly.entity_id
_entity_poly.type
_entity_poly.pdbx_seq_one_letter_code
_entity_poly.pdbx_strand_id
1 'polypeptide(L)'
;GFTASAVCSVTDTPPTLLVCLNRKASVYPTFKENKVLSVNTLAQHHTALSNLFGGKTPMPERFKQGEWHTLLTGSPILRDAVVSFDCHVSHVAVGVTDMKESWFVKWRPYRGNIENTPVAMNEYLPAGQSIALGVQHAFAMFGATVLAPLLMGFDPSLTMFITGIGTILFFLITGGHVPSYLGSSFAFIGAVAAATGYSGVGSNPNIALALGGTIVCGIIYAIVGLIVMRTGTQWIERLMPPIVTGAIVMIIGLNLAPVTIKSVSGSDFDTWMALVTVLCIGSIAVFTRGMVRRLLLLVGLVLAYVIYFILANVMGLGKPIAFDQIANAAWFGLPTFH
;
A
#
# COMPACT_ATOMS: atom_id res chain seq x y z
N GLY A 1 -5.95 -22.11 -18.84
CA GLY A 1 -5.72 -21.27 -17.66
C GLY A 1 -4.26 -21.23 -17.29
N PHE A 2 -3.92 -20.37 -16.34
CA PHE A 2 -2.60 -20.28 -15.71
C PHE A 2 -2.81 -19.95 -14.23
N THR A 3 -1.79 -20.19 -13.40
CA THR A 3 -1.81 -19.73 -12.01
C THR A 3 -1.45 -18.24 -11.98
N ALA A 4 -2.42 -17.39 -11.66
CA ALA A 4 -2.21 -15.96 -11.51
C ALA A 4 -1.63 -15.66 -10.12
N SER A 5 -0.44 -15.08 -10.06
CA SER A 5 0.20 -14.66 -8.82
C SER A 5 -0.19 -13.26 -8.37
N ALA A 6 -0.85 -12.48 -9.23
CA ALA A 6 -1.26 -11.12 -8.96
C ALA A 6 -2.66 -10.84 -9.54
N VAL A 7 -3.64 -10.88 -8.65
CA VAL A 7 -5.03 -10.47 -8.90
C VAL A 7 -5.48 -9.58 -7.74
N CYS A 8 -6.08 -8.43 -8.04
CA CYS A 8 -6.66 -7.56 -7.01
C CYS A 8 -7.99 -6.94 -7.46
N SER A 9 -8.89 -6.68 -6.51
CA SER A 9 -10.11 -5.90 -6.75
C SER A 9 -9.77 -4.43 -6.98
N VAL A 10 -10.41 -3.80 -7.98
CA VAL A 10 -10.14 -2.40 -8.35
C VAL A 10 -11.34 -1.50 -8.05
N THR A 11 -12.53 -1.84 -8.54
CA THR A 11 -13.76 -1.08 -8.28
C THR A 11 -14.90 -2.00 -7.89
N ASP A 12 -15.83 -1.46 -7.10
CA ASP A 12 -17.08 -2.13 -6.70
C ASP A 12 -18.24 -1.82 -7.68
N THR A 13 -18.20 -0.66 -8.35
CA THR A 13 -19.26 -0.25 -9.29
C THR A 13 -18.65 0.36 -10.56
N PRO A 14 -18.68 -0.35 -11.71
CA PRO A 14 -18.97 -1.78 -11.83
C PRO A 14 -17.93 -2.63 -11.07
N PRO A 15 -18.25 -3.87 -10.66
CA PRO A 15 -17.28 -4.75 -10.01
C PRO A 15 -16.15 -5.08 -11.00
N THR A 16 -14.91 -4.71 -10.68
CA THR A 16 -13.74 -4.95 -11.55
C THR A 16 -12.57 -5.55 -10.79
N LEU A 17 -11.80 -6.38 -11.51
CA LEU A 17 -10.59 -7.05 -11.05
C LEU A 17 -9.44 -6.70 -11.99
N LEU A 18 -8.26 -6.44 -11.43
CA LEU A 18 -7.01 -6.36 -12.18
C LEU A 18 -6.34 -7.73 -12.14
N VAL A 19 -6.01 -8.28 -13.31
CA VAL A 19 -5.25 -9.51 -13.45
C VAL A 19 -3.95 -9.19 -14.18
N CYS A 20 -2.81 -9.39 -13.51
CA CYS A 20 -1.50 -9.19 -14.11
C CYS A 20 -1.06 -10.46 -14.84
N LEU A 21 -0.78 -10.33 -16.14
CA LEU A 21 -0.34 -11.44 -16.98
C LEU A 21 1.06 -11.18 -17.52
N ASN A 22 1.96 -12.15 -17.36
CA ASN A 22 3.26 -12.11 -18.01
C ASN A 22 3.08 -12.31 -19.53
N ARG A 23 3.57 -11.37 -20.33
CA ARG A 23 3.50 -11.43 -21.81
C ARG A 23 4.18 -12.66 -22.43
N LYS A 24 5.19 -13.22 -21.74
CA LYS A 24 5.87 -14.44 -22.18
C LYS A 24 5.09 -15.71 -21.86
N ALA A 25 3.99 -15.62 -21.10
CA ALA A 25 3.16 -16.77 -20.80
C ALA A 25 2.45 -17.26 -22.07
N SER A 26 2.36 -18.59 -22.23
CA SER A 26 1.70 -19.23 -23.37
C SER A 26 0.23 -18.83 -23.56
N VAL A 27 -0.40 -18.35 -22.49
CA VAL A 27 -1.81 -17.92 -22.49
C VAL A 27 -2.03 -16.50 -23.00
N TYR A 28 -0.97 -15.69 -23.16
CA TYR A 28 -1.08 -14.27 -23.55
C TYR A 28 -1.79 -14.03 -24.90
N PRO A 29 -1.49 -14.76 -25.99
CA PRO A 29 -2.18 -14.57 -27.26
C PRO A 29 -3.69 -14.83 -27.14
N THR A 30 -4.06 -15.91 -26.45
CA THR A 30 -5.47 -16.28 -26.20
C THR A 30 -6.21 -15.23 -25.37
N PHE A 31 -5.55 -14.66 -24.35
CA PHE A 31 -6.14 -13.59 -23.54
C PHE A 31 -6.40 -12.31 -24.34
N LYS A 32 -5.51 -11.98 -25.28
CA LYS A 32 -5.65 -10.79 -26.13
C LYS A 32 -6.83 -10.91 -27.10
N GLU A 33 -7.12 -12.12 -27.57
CA GLU A 33 -8.18 -12.39 -28.55
C GLU A 33 -9.55 -12.65 -27.89
N ASN A 34 -9.62 -13.50 -26.86
CA ASN A 34 -10.90 -13.94 -26.30
C ASN A 34 -11.66 -12.85 -25.52
N LYS A 35 -10.97 -11.88 -24.93
CA LYS A 35 -11.55 -10.79 -24.10
C LYS A 35 -12.52 -11.22 -22.98
N VAL A 36 -12.59 -12.50 -22.67
CA VAL A 36 -13.31 -13.09 -21.53
C VAL A 36 -12.35 -13.90 -20.69
N LEU A 37 -12.52 -13.88 -19.38
CA LEU A 37 -11.71 -14.64 -18.45
C LEU A 37 -12.51 -15.05 -17.23
N SER A 38 -12.13 -16.18 -16.62
CA SER A 38 -12.55 -16.57 -15.29
C SER A 38 -11.39 -16.51 -14.31
N VAL A 39 -11.63 -16.04 -13.08
CA VAL A 39 -10.68 -16.09 -11.97
C VAL A 39 -11.25 -17.00 -10.88
N ASN A 40 -10.53 -18.06 -10.53
CA ASN A 40 -10.92 -18.99 -9.46
C ASN A 40 -9.95 -18.82 -8.29
N THR A 41 -10.46 -18.41 -7.12
CA THR A 41 -9.68 -18.34 -5.89
C THR A 41 -9.60 -19.71 -5.26
N LEU A 42 -8.40 -20.25 -5.19
CA LEU A 42 -8.14 -21.62 -4.76
C LEU A 42 -8.09 -21.74 -3.23
N ALA A 43 -8.68 -22.81 -2.70
CA ALA A 43 -8.49 -23.25 -1.31
C ALA A 43 -7.16 -24.02 -1.12
N GLN A 44 -6.71 -24.20 0.12
CA GLN A 44 -5.44 -24.89 0.45
C GLN A 44 -5.30 -26.29 -0.18
N HIS A 45 -6.39 -27.05 -0.27
CA HIS A 45 -6.37 -28.40 -0.86
C HIS A 45 -6.11 -28.40 -2.38
N HIS A 46 -6.26 -27.27 -3.07
CA HIS A 46 -5.96 -27.13 -4.50
C HIS A 46 -4.48 -26.89 -4.82
N THR A 47 -3.57 -27.11 -3.88
CA THR A 47 -2.12 -26.88 -4.10
C THR A 47 -1.60 -27.66 -5.31
N ALA A 48 -2.04 -28.92 -5.50
CA ALA A 48 -1.67 -29.72 -6.67
C ALA A 48 -2.19 -29.12 -7.99
N LEU A 49 -3.45 -28.67 -8.01
CA LEU A 49 -4.07 -28.02 -9.16
C LEU A 49 -3.34 -26.72 -9.52
N SER A 50 -3.02 -25.89 -8.52
CA SER A 50 -2.24 -24.66 -8.69
C SER A 50 -0.88 -24.94 -9.34
N ASN A 51 -0.18 -26.00 -8.91
CA ASN A 51 1.11 -26.38 -9.49
C ASN A 51 1.00 -26.84 -10.96
N LEU A 52 -0.08 -27.54 -11.33
CA LEU A 52 -0.32 -27.93 -12.73
C LEU A 52 -0.54 -26.72 -13.65
N PHE A 53 -1.31 -25.74 -13.18
CA PHE A 53 -1.59 -24.52 -13.95
C PHE A 53 -0.42 -23.52 -13.96
N GLY A 54 0.49 -23.60 -12.99
CA GLY A 54 1.75 -22.84 -12.95
C GLY A 54 2.92 -23.53 -13.66
N GLY A 55 2.81 -24.84 -13.94
CA GLY A 55 3.86 -25.67 -14.52
C GLY A 55 3.84 -25.75 -16.04
N LYS A 56 4.57 -26.75 -16.57
CA LYS A 56 4.71 -27.03 -18.01
C LYS A 56 3.70 -28.05 -18.55
N THR A 57 2.75 -28.50 -17.74
CA THR A 57 1.74 -29.48 -18.13
C THR A 57 0.92 -28.97 -19.34
N PRO A 58 0.64 -29.80 -20.36
CA PRO A 58 -0.20 -29.41 -21.49
C PRO A 58 -1.59 -28.93 -21.07
N MET A 59 -2.14 -27.94 -21.79
CA MET A 59 -3.42 -27.31 -21.43
C MET A 59 -4.59 -28.30 -21.27
N PRO A 60 -4.77 -29.32 -22.15
CA PRO A 60 -5.88 -30.27 -21.99
C PRO A 60 -5.79 -31.10 -20.71
N GLU A 61 -4.59 -31.44 -20.26
CA GLU A 61 -4.39 -32.22 -19.03
C GLU A 61 -4.68 -31.42 -17.77
N ARG A 62 -4.43 -30.10 -17.80
CA ARG A 62 -4.75 -29.21 -16.67
C ARG A 62 -6.24 -29.22 -16.35
N PHE A 63 -7.08 -29.12 -17.37
CA PHE A 63 -8.54 -29.09 -17.21
C PHE A 63 -9.18 -30.46 -17.00
N LYS A 64 -8.41 -31.57 -17.11
CA LYS A 64 -8.87 -32.89 -16.66
C LYS A 64 -8.84 -33.03 -15.14
N GLN A 65 -8.08 -32.18 -14.45
CA GLN A 65 -8.02 -32.18 -12.99
C GLN A 65 -8.99 -31.13 -12.43
N GLY A 66 -9.88 -31.58 -11.54
CA GLY A 66 -10.96 -30.77 -10.96
C GLY A 66 -12.28 -30.87 -11.71
N GLU A 67 -13.37 -30.44 -11.06
CA GLU A 67 -14.69 -30.34 -11.68
C GLU A 67 -14.91 -28.93 -12.22
N TRP A 68 -15.08 -28.84 -13.55
CA TRP A 68 -15.24 -27.56 -14.24
C TRP A 68 -16.66 -27.42 -14.77
N HIS A 69 -17.24 -26.24 -14.60
CA HIS A 69 -18.50 -25.83 -15.22
C HIS A 69 -18.32 -24.47 -15.88
N THR A 70 -19.36 -23.93 -16.48
CA THR A 70 -19.34 -22.61 -17.13
C THR A 70 -20.45 -21.72 -16.58
N LEU A 71 -20.19 -20.41 -16.61
CA LEU A 71 -21.17 -19.37 -16.29
C LEU A 71 -21.53 -18.58 -17.57
N LEU A 72 -21.87 -17.30 -17.43
CA LEU A 72 -22.41 -16.43 -18.48
C LEU A 72 -21.45 -16.25 -19.68
N THR A 73 -20.14 -16.17 -19.45
CA THR A 73 -19.17 -15.96 -20.54
C THR A 73 -18.75 -17.25 -21.25
N GLY A 74 -19.13 -18.41 -20.70
CA GLY A 74 -18.62 -19.71 -21.16
C GLY A 74 -17.19 -20.03 -20.70
N SER A 75 -16.55 -19.17 -19.90
CA SER A 75 -15.23 -19.44 -19.33
C SER A 75 -15.30 -20.56 -18.27
N PRO A 76 -14.29 -21.46 -18.19
CA PRO A 76 -14.29 -22.56 -17.25
C PRO A 76 -14.14 -22.07 -15.80
N ILE A 77 -15.05 -22.50 -14.94
CA ILE A 77 -15.14 -22.17 -13.51
C ILE A 77 -14.95 -23.46 -12.71
N LEU A 78 -14.08 -23.40 -11.71
CA LEU A 78 -13.79 -24.52 -10.82
C LEU A 78 -14.91 -24.61 -9.76
N ARG A 79 -15.55 -25.77 -9.63
CA ARG A 79 -16.75 -25.95 -8.80
C ARG A 79 -16.50 -25.80 -7.30
N ASP A 80 -15.34 -26.24 -6.83
CA ASP A 80 -14.91 -26.26 -5.43
C ASP A 80 -13.99 -25.08 -5.07
N ALA A 81 -13.86 -24.08 -5.95
CA ALA A 81 -13.15 -22.84 -5.62
C ALA A 81 -13.83 -22.09 -4.47
N VAL A 82 -13.04 -21.35 -3.68
CA VAL A 82 -13.54 -20.51 -2.57
C VAL A 82 -14.45 -19.41 -3.11
N VAL A 83 -14.07 -18.83 -4.25
CA VAL A 83 -14.87 -17.88 -5.01
C VAL A 83 -14.43 -17.92 -6.47
N SER A 84 -15.37 -17.71 -7.38
CA SER A 84 -15.10 -17.64 -8.81
C SER A 84 -15.74 -16.42 -9.44
N PHE A 85 -14.97 -15.74 -10.28
CA PHE A 85 -15.38 -14.51 -10.96
C PHE A 85 -15.42 -14.76 -12.46
N ASP A 86 -16.57 -14.51 -13.08
CA ASP A 86 -16.77 -14.60 -14.52
C ASP A 86 -16.74 -13.19 -15.13
N CYS A 87 -15.74 -12.89 -15.97
CA CYS A 87 -15.34 -11.52 -16.29
C CYS A 87 -15.23 -11.26 -17.80
N HIS A 88 -15.57 -10.03 -18.19
CA HIS A 88 -15.20 -9.45 -19.48
C HIS A 88 -14.01 -8.49 -19.31
N VAL A 89 -13.08 -8.51 -20.25
CA VAL A 89 -11.93 -7.60 -20.27
C VAL A 89 -12.39 -6.22 -20.75
N SER A 90 -12.47 -5.26 -19.83
CA SER A 90 -12.82 -3.87 -20.12
C SER A 90 -11.63 -3.04 -20.64
N HIS A 91 -10.46 -3.21 -20.01
CA HIS A 91 -9.23 -2.48 -20.35
C HIS A 91 -8.01 -3.38 -20.30
N VAL A 92 -7.05 -3.13 -21.20
CA VAL A 92 -5.73 -3.77 -21.18
C VAL A 92 -4.66 -2.68 -21.11
N ALA A 93 -3.88 -2.70 -20.04
CA ALA A 93 -2.73 -1.82 -19.86
C ALA A 93 -1.43 -2.62 -19.95
N VAL A 94 -0.38 -1.99 -20.46
CA VAL A 94 0.95 -2.59 -20.61
C VAL A 94 1.81 -2.22 -19.41
N GLY A 95 2.33 -3.22 -18.69
CA GLY A 95 3.30 -3.01 -17.63
C GLY A 95 4.67 -2.55 -18.13
N VAL A 96 5.46 -2.00 -17.22
CA VAL A 96 6.71 -1.22 -17.38
C VAL A 96 7.85 -1.89 -18.19
N THR A 97 7.76 -3.19 -18.54
CA THR A 97 8.88 -3.94 -19.15
C THR A 97 9.09 -3.76 -20.65
N ASP A 98 8.32 -2.91 -21.34
CA ASP A 98 8.56 -2.60 -22.76
C ASP A 98 9.54 -1.42 -22.89
N MET A 99 10.82 -1.69 -22.61
CA MET A 99 11.92 -0.72 -22.53
C MET A 99 12.39 -0.20 -23.90
N LYS A 100 11.44 0.05 -24.82
CA LYS A 100 11.63 0.80 -26.07
C LYS A 100 11.14 2.25 -25.97
N GLU A 101 10.56 2.68 -24.84
CA GLU A 101 10.15 4.06 -24.61
C GLU A 101 11.12 4.80 -23.67
N SER A 102 11.05 6.14 -23.72
CA SER A 102 11.86 7.10 -22.94
C SER A 102 11.99 6.73 -21.46
N TRP A 103 13.12 7.11 -20.84
CA TRP A 103 13.36 6.93 -19.39
C TRP A 103 12.21 7.48 -18.53
N PHE A 104 11.56 8.55 -18.98
CA PHE A 104 10.35 9.06 -18.35
C PHE A 104 9.10 8.60 -19.08
N VAL A 105 8.08 8.25 -18.30
CA VAL A 105 6.74 7.96 -18.80
C VAL A 105 6.19 9.17 -19.58
N LYS A 106 5.61 8.92 -20.76
CA LYS A 106 4.88 9.96 -21.50
C LYS A 106 3.52 10.21 -20.87
N TRP A 107 3.45 11.25 -20.05
CA TRP A 107 2.25 11.68 -19.35
C TRP A 107 1.17 12.21 -20.30
N ARG A 108 -0.07 11.77 -20.08
CA ARG A 108 -1.25 12.20 -20.85
C ARG A 108 -2.34 12.72 -19.92
N PRO A 109 -3.11 13.73 -20.33
CA PRO A 109 -4.23 14.20 -19.53
C PRO A 109 -5.30 13.10 -19.44
N TYR A 110 -5.79 12.84 -18.23
CA TYR A 110 -6.88 11.91 -18.00
C TYR A 110 -8.18 12.42 -18.66
N ARG A 111 -8.81 11.60 -19.51
CA ARG A 111 -10.04 11.94 -20.24
C ARG A 111 -11.27 11.11 -19.86
N GLY A 112 -11.12 10.21 -18.88
CA GLY A 112 -12.20 9.31 -18.42
C GLY A 112 -13.10 9.93 -17.34
N ASN A 113 -14.05 9.13 -16.86
CA ASN A 113 -14.77 9.43 -15.62
C ASN A 113 -14.08 8.67 -14.48
N ILE A 114 -13.58 9.40 -13.48
CA ILE A 114 -12.85 8.85 -12.32
C ILE A 114 -13.62 7.73 -11.63
N GLU A 115 -14.94 7.79 -11.65
CA GLU A 115 -15.79 6.80 -10.97
C GLU A 115 -15.75 5.43 -11.65
N ASN A 116 -15.63 5.38 -12.97
CA ASN A 116 -15.76 4.14 -13.75
C ASN A 116 -14.45 3.66 -14.37
N THR A 117 -13.49 4.57 -14.57
CA THR A 117 -12.20 4.26 -15.21
C THR A 117 -11.04 4.51 -14.24
N PRO A 118 -10.25 3.49 -13.87
CA PRO A 118 -9.08 3.69 -13.02
C PRO A 118 -8.06 4.59 -13.74
N VAL A 119 -7.40 5.45 -12.97
CA VAL A 119 -6.37 6.35 -13.49
C VAL A 119 -5.09 5.55 -13.69
N ALA A 120 -4.56 5.56 -14.92
CA ALA A 120 -3.33 4.83 -15.22
C ALA A 120 -2.09 5.57 -14.71
N MET A 121 -0.97 4.84 -14.57
CA MET A 121 0.30 5.41 -14.10
C MET A 121 0.89 6.47 -15.04
N ASN A 122 0.46 6.53 -16.30
CA ASN A 122 0.90 7.52 -17.28
C ASN A 122 -0.12 8.65 -17.50
N GLU A 123 -1.12 8.75 -16.63
CA GLU A 123 -2.18 9.75 -16.72
C GLU A 123 -2.11 10.72 -15.54
N TYR A 124 -2.34 12.01 -15.82
CA TYR A 124 -2.46 13.02 -14.78
C TYR A 124 -3.85 13.65 -14.77
N LEU A 125 -4.32 13.95 -13.57
CA LEU A 125 -5.61 14.56 -13.31
C LEU A 125 -5.52 16.10 -13.38
N PRO A 126 -6.65 16.80 -13.56
CA PRO A 126 -6.74 18.25 -13.38
C PRO A 126 -6.10 18.70 -12.06
N ALA A 127 -5.45 19.86 -12.06
CA ALA A 127 -4.62 20.33 -10.93
C ALA A 127 -5.34 20.28 -9.57
N GLY A 128 -6.60 20.71 -9.49
CA GLY A 128 -7.37 20.69 -8.24
C GLY A 128 -7.58 19.28 -7.67
N GLN A 129 -7.84 18.30 -8.54
CA GLN A 129 -8.03 16.89 -8.12
C GLN A 129 -6.70 16.26 -7.71
N SER A 130 -5.62 16.54 -8.45
CA SER A 130 -4.27 16.09 -8.12
C SER A 130 -3.82 16.62 -6.75
N ILE A 131 -4.10 17.88 -6.44
CA ILE A 131 -3.81 18.48 -5.13
C ILE A 131 -4.61 17.77 -4.03
N ALA A 132 -5.91 17.59 -4.21
CA ALA A 132 -6.75 16.93 -3.20
C ALA A 132 -6.30 15.49 -2.90
N LEU A 133 -5.99 14.70 -3.94
CA LEU A 133 -5.47 13.34 -3.79
C LEU A 133 -4.06 13.32 -3.17
N GLY A 134 -3.20 14.28 -3.53
CA GLY A 134 -1.88 14.42 -2.93
C GLY A 134 -1.94 14.71 -1.43
N VAL A 135 -2.82 15.64 -1.03
CA VAL A 135 -3.09 15.94 0.38
C VAL A 135 -3.61 14.70 1.12
N GLN A 136 -4.54 13.97 0.52
CA GLN A 136 -5.03 12.72 1.10
C GLN A 136 -3.91 11.69 1.26
N HIS A 137 -3.03 11.54 0.27
CA HIS A 137 -1.92 10.61 0.34
C HIS A 137 -0.93 10.99 1.46
N ALA A 138 -0.64 12.29 1.60
CA ALA A 138 0.18 12.80 2.69
C ALA A 138 -0.43 12.47 4.06
N PHE A 139 -1.74 12.71 4.27
CA PHE A 139 -2.42 12.35 5.52
C PHE A 139 -2.49 10.84 5.76
N ALA A 140 -2.67 10.04 4.71
CA ALA A 140 -2.70 8.59 4.83
C ALA A 140 -1.35 8.03 5.32
N MET A 141 -0.24 8.60 4.85
CA MET A 141 1.12 8.16 5.23
C MET A 141 1.64 8.86 6.49
N PHE A 142 1.03 9.98 6.91
CA PHE A 142 1.43 10.80 8.05
C PHE A 142 1.59 9.97 9.32
N GLY A 143 0.56 9.18 9.67
CA GLY A 143 0.53 8.42 10.92
C GLY A 143 1.75 7.51 11.08
N ALA A 144 2.04 6.69 10.08
CA ALA A 144 3.18 5.78 10.12
C ALA A 144 4.53 6.53 10.05
N THR A 145 4.59 7.59 9.26
CA THR A 145 5.83 8.36 9.02
C THR A 145 6.26 9.17 10.23
N VAL A 146 5.32 9.64 11.08
CA VAL A 146 5.61 10.34 12.35
C VAL A 146 5.81 9.36 13.51
N LEU A 147 4.98 8.31 13.58
CA LEU A 147 4.99 7.40 14.72
C LEU A 147 6.28 6.59 14.80
N ALA A 148 6.81 6.10 13.67
CA ALA A 148 8.02 5.28 13.72
C ALA A 148 9.24 6.06 14.25
N PRO A 149 9.55 7.27 13.75
CA PRO A 149 10.63 8.10 14.27
C PRO A 149 10.48 8.39 15.76
N LEU A 150 9.28 8.74 16.20
CA LEU A 150 8.98 9.01 17.61
C LEU A 150 9.33 7.81 18.51
N LEU A 151 8.96 6.60 18.07
CA LEU A 151 9.25 5.35 18.77
C LEU A 151 10.72 4.92 18.72
N MET A 152 11.51 5.49 17.81
CA MET A 152 12.96 5.26 17.71
C MET A 152 13.78 6.38 18.37
N GLY A 153 13.14 7.48 18.76
CA GLY A 153 13.77 8.68 19.32
C GLY A 153 14.38 9.61 18.26
N PHE A 154 13.93 9.50 17.01
CA PHE A 154 14.32 10.38 15.90
C PHE A 154 13.40 11.61 15.81
N ASP A 155 13.91 12.72 15.27
CA ASP A 155 13.10 13.91 15.00
C ASP A 155 12.06 13.63 13.89
N PRO A 156 10.74 13.74 14.17
CA PRO A 156 9.71 13.46 13.18
C PRO A 156 9.71 14.46 12.02
N SER A 157 10.05 15.73 12.28
CA SER A 157 10.05 16.79 11.26
C SER A 157 11.15 16.54 10.22
N LEU A 158 12.35 16.19 10.67
CA LEU A 158 13.48 15.80 9.82
C LEU A 158 13.14 14.55 9.03
N THR A 159 12.54 13.55 9.68
CA THR A 159 12.16 12.31 8.99
C THR A 159 11.13 12.58 7.89
N MET A 160 10.13 13.42 8.14
CA MET A 160 9.17 13.85 7.13
C MET A 160 9.81 14.59 5.96
N PHE A 161 10.76 15.48 6.26
CA PHE A 161 11.50 16.21 5.24
C PHE A 161 12.32 15.27 4.34
N ILE A 162 13.07 14.34 4.95
CA ILE A 162 13.92 13.38 4.22
C ILE A 162 13.09 12.34 3.46
N THR A 163 11.97 11.86 4.01
CA THR A 163 11.06 10.95 3.28
C THR A 163 10.40 11.62 2.08
N GLY A 164 10.08 12.92 2.17
CA GLY A 164 9.63 13.72 1.03
C GLY A 164 10.69 13.81 -0.07
N ILE A 165 11.93 14.18 0.30
CA ILE A 165 13.06 14.22 -0.64
C ILE A 165 13.32 12.83 -1.24
N GLY A 166 13.34 11.79 -0.41
CA GLY A 166 13.55 10.41 -0.83
C GLY A 166 12.49 9.93 -1.82
N THR A 167 11.22 10.27 -1.59
CA THR A 167 10.13 9.92 -2.49
C THR A 167 10.28 10.59 -3.85
N ILE A 168 10.68 11.87 -3.89
CA ILE A 168 10.99 12.59 -5.14
C ILE A 168 12.19 11.95 -5.85
N LEU A 169 13.26 11.63 -5.11
CA LEU A 169 14.44 10.98 -5.67
C LEU A 169 14.09 9.60 -6.25
N PHE A 170 13.28 8.81 -5.54
CA PHE A 170 12.78 7.52 -6.01
C PHE A 170 11.96 7.67 -7.29
N PHE A 171 11.07 8.67 -7.35
CA PHE A 171 10.29 8.96 -8.54
C PHE A 171 11.19 9.29 -9.75
N LEU A 172 12.23 10.10 -9.56
CA LEU A 172 13.19 10.45 -10.60
C LEU A 172 14.03 9.25 -11.07
N ILE A 173 14.51 8.44 -10.13
CA ILE A 173 15.32 7.24 -10.41
C ILE A 173 14.48 6.17 -11.13
N THR A 174 13.20 6.02 -10.78
CA THR A 174 12.30 5.06 -11.45
C THR A 174 11.69 5.60 -12.74
N GLY A 175 11.96 6.86 -13.10
CA GLY A 175 11.40 7.49 -14.31
C GLY A 175 9.88 7.65 -14.27
N GLY A 176 9.28 7.67 -13.07
CA GLY A 176 7.83 7.73 -12.88
C GLY A 176 7.08 6.43 -13.19
N HIS A 177 7.78 5.31 -13.34
CA HIS A 177 7.15 4.02 -13.66
C HIS A 177 6.55 3.29 -12.46
N VAL A 178 6.94 3.66 -11.24
CA VAL A 178 6.49 3.00 -10.01
C VAL A 178 5.90 4.05 -9.04
N PRO A 179 4.58 4.05 -8.81
CA PRO A 179 3.94 4.95 -7.85
C PRO A 179 4.17 4.42 -6.44
N SER A 180 5.23 4.90 -5.78
CA SER A 180 5.56 4.52 -4.40
C SER A 180 5.93 5.74 -3.57
N TYR A 181 5.48 5.74 -2.32
CA TYR A 181 5.89 6.68 -1.29
C TYR A 181 6.83 5.99 -0.31
N LEU A 182 7.95 6.65 0.01
CA LEU A 182 8.92 6.13 0.96
C LEU A 182 8.58 6.63 2.36
N GLY A 183 7.91 5.80 3.15
CA GLY A 183 7.61 6.07 4.56
C GLY A 183 8.64 5.48 5.53
N SER A 184 8.49 5.79 6.81
CA SER A 184 9.35 5.23 7.86
C SER A 184 9.06 3.74 8.07
N SER A 185 10.11 2.91 8.05
CA SER A 185 9.96 1.45 8.16
C SER A 185 9.88 1.00 9.61
N PHE A 186 8.73 0.45 10.00
CA PHE A 186 8.52 -0.09 11.33
C PHE A 186 9.35 -1.33 11.66
N ALA A 187 9.91 -2.01 10.66
CA ALA A 187 10.80 -3.14 10.86
C ALA A 187 12.07 -2.75 11.66
N PHE A 188 12.46 -1.47 11.63
CA PHE A 188 13.61 -0.97 12.37
C PHE A 188 13.34 -0.70 13.85
N ILE A 189 12.09 -0.61 14.30
CA ILE A 189 11.77 -0.26 15.70
C ILE A 189 12.42 -1.27 16.67
N GLY A 190 12.21 -2.57 16.42
CA GLY A 190 12.78 -3.63 17.26
C GLY A 190 14.32 -3.66 17.22
N ALA A 191 14.91 -3.48 16.03
CA ALA A 191 16.35 -3.46 15.87
C ALA A 191 17.00 -2.25 16.56
N VAL A 192 16.41 -1.07 16.44
CA VAL A 192 16.87 0.15 17.10
C VAL A 192 16.72 0.04 18.61
N ALA A 193 15.57 -0.44 19.10
CA ALA A 193 15.36 -0.66 20.53
C ALA A 193 16.39 -1.64 21.12
N ALA A 194 16.66 -2.75 20.42
CA ALA A 194 17.66 -3.73 20.84
C ALA A 194 19.09 -3.19 20.80
N ALA A 195 19.46 -2.43 19.76
CA ALA A 195 20.81 -1.90 19.60
C ALA A 195 21.12 -0.73 20.54
N THR A 196 20.13 0.13 20.81
CA THR A 196 20.33 1.36 21.59
C THR A 196 19.92 1.24 23.05
N GLY A 197 19.18 0.19 23.42
CA GLY A 197 18.56 0.05 24.73
C GLY A 197 17.39 1.01 24.97
N TYR A 198 16.86 1.63 23.91
CA TYR A 198 15.81 2.64 24.01
C TYR A 198 14.46 2.02 24.34
N SER A 199 13.81 2.56 25.39
CA SER A 199 12.53 2.06 25.91
C SER A 199 11.29 2.66 25.22
N GLY A 200 11.49 3.47 24.17
CA GLY A 200 10.40 4.06 23.38
C GLY A 200 9.85 5.38 23.93
N VAL A 201 10.44 5.95 24.99
CA VAL A 201 10.03 7.25 25.57
C VAL A 201 11.24 8.16 25.81
N GLY A 202 11.19 9.38 25.24
CA GLY A 202 12.22 10.42 25.43
C GLY A 202 13.27 10.48 24.31
N SER A 203 14.33 11.25 24.52
CA SER A 203 15.43 11.32 23.54
C SER A 203 16.30 10.06 23.65
N ASN A 204 16.57 9.39 22.53
CA ASN A 204 17.41 8.20 22.52
C ASN A 204 18.88 8.60 22.80
N PRO A 205 19.50 8.12 23.89
CA PRO A 205 20.88 8.49 24.24
C PRO A 205 21.92 7.96 23.23
N ASN A 206 21.59 6.92 22.47
CA ASN A 206 22.48 6.28 21.49
C ASN A 206 21.98 6.48 20.05
N ILE A 207 21.44 7.66 19.72
CA ILE A 207 20.88 7.96 18.39
C ILE A 207 21.89 7.77 17.26
N ALA A 208 23.17 8.10 17.49
CA ALA A 208 24.25 7.94 16.51
C ALA A 208 24.47 6.47 16.12
N LEU A 209 24.32 5.54 17.07
CA LEU A 209 24.42 4.10 16.81
C LEU A 209 23.28 3.62 15.93
N ALA A 210 22.05 4.09 16.22
CA ALA A 210 20.87 3.77 15.41
C ALA A 210 20.98 4.33 13.97
N LEU A 211 21.43 5.57 13.83
CA LEU A 211 21.64 6.21 12.52
C LEU A 211 22.74 5.49 11.73
N GLY A 212 23.88 5.18 12.36
CA GLY A 212 24.96 4.42 11.74
C GLY A 212 24.50 3.05 11.25
N GLY A 213 23.76 2.30 12.08
CA GLY A 213 23.16 1.02 11.68
C GLY A 213 22.21 1.17 10.49
N THR A 214 21.38 2.21 10.49
CA THR A 214 20.43 2.49 9.39
C THR A 214 21.16 2.79 8.07
N ILE A 215 22.26 3.55 8.10
CA ILE A 215 23.10 3.81 6.91
C ILE A 215 23.67 2.50 6.35
N VAL A 216 24.21 1.64 7.22
CA VAL A 216 24.76 0.34 6.79
C VAL A 216 23.68 -0.53 6.17
N CYS A 217 22.47 -0.57 6.74
CA CYS A 217 21.33 -1.27 6.12
C CYS A 217 21.00 -0.70 4.73
N GLY A 218 21.03 0.62 4.56
CA GLY A 218 20.83 1.28 3.25
C GLY A 218 21.88 0.87 2.21
N ILE A 219 23.15 0.77 2.63
CA ILE A 219 24.24 0.29 1.75
C ILE A 219 24.01 -1.17 1.37
N ILE A 220 23.62 -2.03 2.32
CA ILE A 220 23.29 -3.43 2.04
C ILE A 220 22.14 -3.52 1.03
N TYR A 221 21.09 -2.71 1.19
CA TYR A 221 19.97 -2.65 0.23
C TYR A 221 20.42 -2.22 -1.16
N ALA A 222 21.32 -1.24 -1.26
CA ALA A 222 21.88 -0.82 -2.54
C ALA A 222 22.70 -1.95 -3.20
N ILE A 223 23.52 -2.67 -2.44
CA ILE A 223 24.30 -3.82 -2.93
C ILE A 223 23.38 -4.93 -3.42
N VAL A 224 22.37 -5.30 -2.63
CA VAL A 224 21.38 -6.31 -3.03
C VAL A 224 20.65 -5.86 -4.29
N GLY A 225 20.25 -4.60 -4.39
CA GLY A 225 19.64 -4.02 -5.59
C GLY A 225 20.53 -4.18 -6.83
N LEU A 226 21.83 -3.85 -6.73
CA LEU A 226 22.79 -4.02 -7.82
C LEU A 226 22.98 -5.49 -8.22
N ILE A 227 22.97 -6.41 -7.25
CA ILE A 227 23.03 -7.85 -7.53
C ILE A 227 21.79 -8.27 -8.31
N VAL A 228 20.60 -7.85 -7.89
CA VAL A 228 19.32 -8.17 -8.56
C VAL A 228 19.28 -7.62 -9.98
N MET A 229 19.83 -6.43 -10.22
CA MET A 229 19.93 -5.88 -11.58
C MET A 229 20.76 -6.78 -12.52
N ARG A 230 21.73 -7.55 -11.99
CA ARG A 230 22.55 -8.48 -12.76
C ARG A 230 21.98 -9.89 -12.83
N THR A 231 21.42 -10.42 -11.74
CA THR A 231 21.00 -11.82 -11.62
C THR A 231 19.50 -12.04 -11.91
N GLY A 232 18.72 -10.96 -11.97
CA GLY A 232 17.26 -11.01 -12.06
C GLY A 232 16.57 -11.31 -10.71
N THR A 233 15.23 -11.35 -10.73
CA THR A 233 14.39 -11.45 -9.51
C THR A 233 14.05 -12.88 -9.08
N GLN A 234 14.35 -13.89 -9.92
CA GLN A 234 13.85 -15.26 -9.71
C GLN A 234 14.30 -15.90 -8.40
N TRP A 235 15.52 -15.60 -7.95
CA TRP A 235 16.02 -16.14 -6.68
C TRP A 235 15.33 -15.47 -5.48
N ILE A 236 14.96 -14.18 -5.58
CA ILE A 236 14.18 -13.48 -4.56
C ILE A 236 12.79 -14.10 -4.45
N GLU A 237 12.14 -14.36 -5.58
CA GLU A 237 10.80 -14.96 -5.61
C GLU A 237 10.80 -16.39 -5.01
N ARG A 238 11.92 -17.10 -5.10
CA ARG A 238 12.10 -18.41 -4.43
C ARG A 238 12.39 -18.27 -2.94
N LEU A 239 13.17 -17.28 -2.54
CA LEU A 239 13.52 -17.04 -1.13
C LEU A 239 12.35 -16.46 -0.34
N MET A 240 11.58 -15.58 -0.97
CA MET A 240 10.42 -14.88 -0.41
C MET A 240 9.18 -15.19 -1.26
N PRO A 241 8.67 -16.43 -1.23
CA PRO A 241 7.40 -16.74 -1.88
C PRO A 241 6.26 -15.96 -1.19
N PRO A 242 5.10 -15.79 -1.86
CA PRO A 242 4.00 -14.96 -1.34
C PRO A 242 3.55 -15.30 0.08
N ILE A 243 3.62 -16.58 0.48
CA ILE A 243 3.30 -17.01 1.85
C ILE A 243 4.29 -16.49 2.89
N VAL A 244 5.58 -16.40 2.55
CA VAL A 244 6.63 -15.87 3.44
C VAL A 244 6.53 -14.35 3.51
N THR A 245 6.43 -13.68 2.36
CA THR A 245 6.29 -12.21 2.33
C THR A 245 5.03 -11.76 3.06
N GLY A 246 3.89 -12.42 2.82
CA GLY A 246 2.63 -12.14 3.50
C GLY A 246 2.71 -12.38 5.01
N ALA A 247 3.33 -13.48 5.44
CA ALA A 247 3.52 -13.78 6.86
C ALA A 247 4.42 -12.73 7.56
N ILE A 248 5.54 -12.34 6.94
CA ILE A 248 6.44 -11.31 7.49
C ILE A 248 5.71 -9.98 7.64
N VAL A 249 4.99 -9.54 6.60
CA VAL A 249 4.23 -8.28 6.63
C VAL A 249 3.14 -8.31 7.70
N MET A 250 2.41 -9.42 7.83
CA MET A 250 1.38 -9.61 8.87
C MET A 250 2.00 -9.53 10.28
N ILE A 251 3.11 -10.23 10.51
CA ILE A 251 3.80 -10.25 11.82
C ILE A 251 4.29 -8.85 12.19
N ILE A 252 4.84 -8.10 11.24
CA ILE A 252 5.26 -6.70 11.47
C ILE A 252 4.04 -5.87 11.91
N GLY A 253 2.92 -5.95 11.18
CA GLY A 253 1.69 -5.22 11.54
C GLY A 253 1.13 -5.59 12.92
N LEU A 254 1.05 -6.88 13.23
CA LEU A 254 0.51 -7.38 14.50
C LEU A 254 1.41 -7.03 15.71
N ASN A 255 2.73 -7.05 15.54
CA ASN A 255 3.66 -6.66 16.61
C ASN A 255 3.59 -5.17 16.95
N LEU A 256 3.11 -4.33 16.04
CA LEU A 256 2.99 -2.88 16.24
C LEU A 256 1.63 -2.47 16.79
N ALA A 257 0.59 -3.28 16.60
CA ALA A 257 -0.74 -2.99 17.10
C ALA A 257 -0.77 -2.64 18.60
N PRO A 258 -0.03 -3.32 19.50
CA PRO A 258 0.02 -2.94 20.92
C PRO A 258 0.59 -1.54 21.15
N VAL A 259 1.55 -1.10 20.33
CA VAL A 259 2.16 0.23 20.46
C VAL A 259 1.15 1.31 20.11
N THR A 260 0.38 1.11 19.03
CA THR A 260 -0.70 2.03 18.66
C THR A 260 -1.78 2.07 19.73
N ILE A 261 -2.21 0.93 20.27
CA ILE A 261 -3.21 0.88 21.35
C ILE A 261 -2.71 1.63 22.58
N LYS A 262 -1.47 1.37 23.01
CA LYS A 262 -0.86 2.07 24.14
C LYS A 262 -0.77 3.59 23.94
N SER A 263 -0.57 4.04 22.69
CA SER A 263 -0.51 5.47 22.36
C SER A 263 -1.85 6.19 22.48
N VAL A 264 -2.97 5.48 22.29
CA VAL A 264 -4.32 6.06 22.40
C VAL A 264 -5.02 5.74 23.72
N SER A 265 -4.51 4.76 24.48
CA SER A 265 -5.08 4.33 25.77
C SER A 265 -4.58 5.14 26.97
N GLY A 266 -4.14 6.38 26.76
CA GLY A 266 -3.63 7.25 27.83
C GLY A 266 -4.74 7.74 28.77
N SER A 267 -5.97 7.84 28.28
CA SER A 267 -7.18 8.12 29.06
C SER A 267 -8.39 7.40 28.46
N ASP A 268 -9.44 7.22 29.25
CA ASP A 268 -10.70 6.64 28.78
C ASP A 268 -11.29 7.48 27.64
N PHE A 269 -11.19 8.81 27.75
CA PHE A 269 -11.62 9.74 26.71
C PHE A 269 -10.86 9.54 25.39
N ASP A 270 -9.53 9.44 25.44
CA ASP A 270 -8.70 9.23 24.24
C ASP A 270 -9.00 7.89 23.56
N THR A 271 -9.27 6.85 24.36
CA THR A 271 -9.65 5.52 23.85
C THR A 271 -11.01 5.57 23.15
N TRP A 272 -12.00 6.22 23.76
CA TRP A 272 -13.31 6.44 23.14
C TRP A 272 -13.21 7.24 21.85
N MET A 273 -12.36 8.25 21.83
CA MET A 273 -12.18 9.11 20.67
C MET A 273 -11.43 8.41 19.53
N ALA A 274 -10.50 7.52 19.84
CA ALA A 274 -9.90 6.63 18.86
C ALA A 274 -10.96 5.73 18.20
N LEU A 275 -11.89 5.18 18.99
CA LEU A 275 -13.01 4.38 18.48
C LEU A 275 -13.95 5.21 17.60
N VAL A 276 -14.31 6.43 18.02
CA VAL A 276 -15.09 7.37 17.20
C VAL A 276 -14.39 7.64 15.88
N THR A 277 -13.07 7.85 15.87
CA THR A 277 -12.31 8.08 14.64
C THR A 277 -12.42 6.91 13.68
N VAL A 278 -12.27 5.67 14.17
CA VAL A 278 -12.45 4.45 13.37
C VAL A 278 -13.88 4.33 12.83
N LEU A 279 -14.89 4.62 13.65
CA LEU A 279 -16.29 4.62 13.22
C LEU A 279 -16.59 5.68 12.17
N CYS A 280 -16.03 6.89 12.28
CA CYS A 280 -16.19 7.95 11.29
C CYS A 280 -15.61 7.54 9.94
N ILE A 281 -14.38 7.01 9.93
CA ILE A 281 -13.72 6.51 8.72
C ILE A 281 -14.52 5.33 8.12
N GLY A 282 -14.93 4.37 8.95
CA GLY A 282 -15.71 3.21 8.52
C GLY A 282 -17.09 3.59 7.96
N SER A 283 -17.77 4.55 8.60
CA SER A 283 -19.07 5.05 8.13
C SER A 283 -18.93 5.72 6.76
N ILE A 284 -17.88 6.53 6.54
CA ILE A 284 -17.62 7.14 5.23
C ILE A 284 -17.31 6.07 4.19
N ALA A 285 -16.49 5.07 4.54
CA ALA A 285 -16.14 3.98 3.65
C ALA A 285 -17.38 3.20 3.16
N VAL A 286 -18.36 2.96 4.04
CA VAL A 286 -19.58 2.20 3.73
C VAL A 286 -20.64 3.06 3.05
N PHE A 287 -20.99 4.22 3.61
CA PHE A 287 -22.17 4.99 3.20
C PHE A 287 -21.93 5.98 2.07
N THR A 288 -20.69 6.40 1.81
CA THR A 288 -20.40 7.36 0.73
C THR A 288 -20.03 6.66 -0.58
N ARG A 289 -20.25 7.33 -1.71
CA ARG A 289 -19.88 6.88 -3.06
C ARG A 289 -19.06 7.96 -3.77
N GLY A 290 -18.39 7.58 -4.87
CA GLY A 290 -17.63 8.52 -5.70
C GLY A 290 -16.36 9.06 -5.02
N MET A 291 -16.07 10.34 -5.25
CA MET A 291 -14.81 10.98 -4.79
C MET A 291 -14.67 11.03 -3.26
N VAL A 292 -15.78 11.12 -2.52
CA VAL A 292 -15.76 11.18 -1.04
C VAL A 292 -15.24 9.87 -0.45
N ARG A 293 -15.61 8.71 -1.01
CA ARG A 293 -15.08 7.40 -0.60
C ARG A 293 -13.58 7.31 -0.89
N ARG A 294 -13.10 7.90 -1.98
CA ARG A 294 -11.65 7.95 -2.25
C ARG A 294 -10.95 8.75 -1.17
N LEU A 295 -11.53 9.88 -0.73
CA LEU A 295 -11.05 10.75 0.35
C LEU A 295 -11.42 10.27 1.77
N LEU A 296 -11.75 8.98 1.96
CA LEU A 296 -12.32 8.48 3.23
C LEU A 296 -11.49 8.82 4.47
N LEU A 297 -10.15 8.77 4.36
CA LEU A 297 -9.25 9.06 5.48
C LEU A 297 -9.27 10.54 5.81
N LEU A 298 -9.22 11.42 4.79
CA LEU A 298 -9.23 12.86 4.97
C LEU A 298 -10.55 13.33 5.60
N VAL A 299 -11.68 12.93 5.02
CA VAL A 299 -13.01 13.35 5.50
C VAL A 299 -13.28 12.75 6.88
N GLY A 300 -12.92 11.49 7.11
CA GLY A 300 -13.09 10.83 8.41
C GLY A 300 -12.27 11.47 9.51
N LEU A 301 -11.02 11.86 9.22
CA LEU A 301 -10.14 12.52 10.18
C LEU A 301 -10.60 13.96 10.48
N VAL A 302 -11.03 14.72 9.47
CA VAL A 302 -11.61 16.06 9.69
C VAL A 302 -12.87 15.98 10.56
N LEU A 303 -13.76 15.02 10.28
CA LEU A 303 -14.98 14.84 11.06
C LEU A 303 -14.67 14.43 12.50
N ALA A 304 -13.72 13.50 12.71
CA ALA A 304 -13.25 13.11 14.03
C ALA A 304 -12.60 14.29 14.79
N TYR A 305 -11.81 15.11 14.11
CA TYR A 305 -11.19 16.31 14.70
C TYR A 305 -12.24 17.34 15.15
N VAL A 306 -13.29 17.57 14.35
CA VAL A 306 -14.39 18.46 14.74
C VAL A 306 -15.13 17.94 15.97
N ILE A 307 -15.41 16.62 16.02
CA ILE A 307 -16.02 15.99 17.20
C ILE A 307 -15.12 16.15 18.42
N TYR A 308 -13.81 15.89 18.28
CA TYR A 308 -12.83 16.09 19.36
C TYR A 308 -12.87 17.54 19.85
N PHE A 309 -12.83 18.50 18.93
CA PHE A 309 -12.83 19.93 19.27
C PHE A 309 -14.05 20.31 20.11
N ILE A 310 -15.24 19.82 19.75
CA ILE A 310 -16.48 20.08 20.50
C ILE A 310 -16.42 19.44 21.88
N LEU A 311 -16.07 18.15 21.96
CA LEU A 311 -16.06 17.42 23.23
C LEU A 311 -14.99 17.92 24.21
N ALA A 312 -13.79 18.24 23.70
CA ALA A 312 -12.67 18.66 24.52
C ALA A 312 -12.70 20.16 24.85
N ASN A 313 -12.90 21.05 23.87
CA ASN A 313 -12.82 22.51 24.11
C ASN A 313 -14.16 23.14 24.54
N VAL A 314 -15.30 22.61 24.07
CA VAL A 314 -16.62 23.18 24.40
C VAL A 314 -17.24 22.49 25.60
N MET A 315 -17.17 21.15 25.67
CA MET A 315 -17.76 20.36 26.76
C MET A 315 -16.78 20.03 27.90
N GLY A 316 -15.48 20.28 27.72
CA GLY A 316 -14.46 20.08 28.76
C GLY A 316 -14.21 18.62 29.15
N LEU A 317 -14.62 17.65 28.32
CA LEU A 317 -14.54 16.21 28.63
C LEU A 317 -13.15 15.60 28.40
N GLY A 318 -12.21 16.38 27.86
CA GLY A 318 -10.87 15.92 27.51
C GLY A 318 -9.84 17.05 27.56
N LYS A 319 -8.58 16.73 27.23
CA LYS A 319 -7.52 17.75 27.13
C LYS A 319 -7.84 18.70 25.97
N PRO A 320 -7.95 20.01 26.21
CA PRO A 320 -8.23 20.97 25.14
C PRO A 320 -7.10 20.95 24.11
N ILE A 321 -7.45 21.27 22.87
CA ILE A 321 -6.47 21.39 21.80
C ILE A 321 -5.64 22.64 22.10
N ALA A 322 -4.35 22.45 22.37
CA ALA A 322 -3.44 23.54 22.69
C ALA A 322 -3.07 24.33 21.42
N PHE A 323 -3.74 25.45 21.18
CA PHE A 323 -3.43 26.36 20.06
C PHE A 323 -2.17 27.21 20.30
N ASP A 324 -1.69 27.26 21.55
CA ASP A 324 -0.52 28.06 21.95
C ASP A 324 0.77 27.63 21.24
N GLN A 325 0.93 26.34 20.95
CA GLN A 325 2.08 25.83 20.21
C GLN A 325 2.09 26.30 18.75
N ILE A 326 0.90 26.47 18.15
CA ILE A 326 0.76 26.96 16.78
C ILE A 326 1.04 28.45 16.72
N ALA A 327 0.56 29.21 17.71
CA ALA A 327 0.78 30.65 17.80
C ALA A 327 2.25 31.03 17.98
N ASN A 328 3.01 30.19 18.69
CA ASN A 328 4.45 30.40 18.93
C ASN A 328 5.36 29.76 17.88
N ALA A 329 4.80 29.01 16.92
CA ALA A 329 5.59 28.37 15.88
C ALA A 329 6.03 29.40 14.81
N ALA A 330 7.29 29.31 14.38
CA ALA A 330 7.77 30.11 13.26
C ALA A 330 7.11 29.64 11.96
N TRP A 331 6.81 30.59 11.06
CA TRP A 331 6.23 30.29 9.73
C TRP A 331 7.14 29.39 8.87
N PHE A 332 8.46 29.52 9.04
CA PHE A 332 9.45 28.68 8.40
C PHE A 332 10.51 28.27 9.43
N GLY A 333 10.77 26.97 9.53
CA GLY A 333 11.83 26.40 10.35
C GLY A 333 12.46 25.22 9.62
N LEU A 334 13.79 25.12 9.67
CA LEU A 334 14.49 23.92 9.23
C LEU A 334 14.45 22.88 10.35
N PRO A 335 14.25 21.59 10.03
CA PRO A 335 14.34 20.53 11.05
C PRO A 335 15.73 20.52 11.71
N THR A 336 15.79 20.08 12.96
CA THR A 336 17.07 19.92 13.66
C THR A 336 17.84 18.75 13.06
N PHE A 337 19.00 19.02 12.47
CA PHE A 337 19.93 17.99 12.02
C PHE A 337 20.75 17.50 13.23
N HIS A 338 20.72 16.19 13.45
CA HIS A 338 21.53 15.49 14.46
C HIS A 338 22.61 14.65 13.78
#